data_AF-A0A6P7SIX4-F1
#
_entry.id   AF-A0A6P7SIX4-F1
#
_cell.length_a   1.000
_cell.length_b   1.000
_cell.length_c   1.000
_cell.angle_alpha   90.00
_cell.angle_beta   90.00
_cell.angle_gamma   90.00
#
_symmetry.space_group_name_H-M   'P 1'
#
loop_
_entity.id
_entity.type
_entity.pdbx_description
1 polymer ?
#
loop_
_entity_poly.entity_id
_entity_poly.type
_entity_poly.pdbx_seq_one_letter_code
_entity_poly.pdbx_strand_id
1 'polypeptide(L)'
;MQHFHPSFTGSRLCFLPGVFRFSGRFAKTPTSAIVNRCQSININTLARWRVLKAVEQKSAGVGVHKRRASCYNNNLSNGGGSGGRSFCNVDSSSIDIRRRIHSGSSICHWWCTPNRLLAPLLVAGNIATRSSPACVISNYRLTSLSPLLQLLHQLHSLSLFSCGVQQRLFSLQTATMSTYKITEKGTPNTKDYKIYYSGPNGIISPFHDIPLYSNTSKTEFNMVVEIPRWTNHKMEICKEDMMNPIKQDVKNGKVRFVKNLFPHHGYIWNYGALPQTWEDPNFVTPDTNTKGDSDPIDVCEIGSKIHKRGAVIQVKVLGVMCLIDEGETDWKVLAIDVTDPLASDLNDVDDIEKSMPGFLKATYEWFRYYKVPDGKQENQFAFNGEAKNKAYALKIVTETHEQWEKLMNKMTDAEGIRCENTSVANSPYTITKDEAQAVVNNAPDAGPPAELPSDVDQWHYVTK
;
A
#
# COMPACT_ATOMS: atom_id res chain seq x y z
N MET A 1 -51.06 0.05 34.46
CA MET A 1 -52.06 -0.82 35.12
C MET A 1 -53.21 -1.02 34.13
N GLN A 2 -53.22 -2.18 33.45
CA GLN A 2 -54.29 -3.20 33.48
C GLN A 2 -55.56 -2.78 32.68
N HIS A 3 -56.09 -3.47 31.66
CA HIS A 3 -56.01 -4.86 31.19
C HIS A 3 -56.43 -5.01 29.68
N PHE A 4 -55.78 -5.97 29.00
CA PHE A 4 -56.17 -6.92 27.93
C PHE A 4 -57.49 -6.81 27.10
N HIS A 5 -57.34 -6.81 25.74
CA HIS A 5 -57.86 -7.70 24.64
C HIS A 5 -59.19 -8.51 24.75
N PRO A 6 -59.83 -9.07 23.66
CA PRO A 6 -59.39 -9.29 22.26
C PRO A 6 -60.46 -9.15 21.10
N SER A 7 -59.95 -9.21 19.85
CA SER A 7 -60.48 -9.72 18.55
C SER A 7 -61.99 -9.92 18.25
N PHE A 8 -62.43 -9.61 17.01
CA PHE A 8 -63.00 -10.59 16.04
C PHE A 8 -63.21 -9.99 14.61
N THR A 9 -62.69 -10.73 13.62
CA THR A 9 -63.02 -10.93 12.19
C THR A 9 -64.08 -10.10 11.43
N GLY A 10 -63.83 -9.90 10.12
CA GLY A 10 -64.92 -9.74 9.14
C GLY A 10 -64.49 -9.22 7.76
N SER A 11 -64.15 -10.13 6.85
CA SER A 11 -63.76 -9.92 5.45
C SER A 11 -64.86 -9.29 4.57
N ARG A 12 -64.48 -8.50 3.53
CA ARG A 12 -65.03 -8.59 2.16
C ARG A 12 -64.18 -7.83 1.14
N LEU A 13 -63.79 -8.57 0.08
CA LEU A 13 -63.18 -8.12 -1.17
C LEU A 13 -64.13 -7.24 -2.01
N CYS A 14 -63.58 -6.34 -2.83
CA CYS A 14 -63.98 -6.14 -4.23
C CYS A 14 -62.86 -5.44 -5.05
N PHE A 15 -62.81 -5.76 -6.34
CA PHE A 15 -61.73 -5.60 -7.33
C PHE A 15 -61.72 -4.27 -8.13
N LEU A 16 -60.49 -3.79 -8.45
CA LEU A 16 -59.99 -3.14 -9.71
C LEU A 16 -60.59 -1.77 -10.19
N PRO A 17 -60.05 -1.11 -11.26
CA PRO A 17 -58.97 -0.12 -11.20
C PRO A 17 -59.31 1.22 -11.89
N GLY A 18 -58.66 2.33 -11.52
CA GLY A 18 -58.99 3.67 -12.03
C GLY A 18 -57.79 4.46 -12.56
N VAL A 19 -57.67 4.51 -13.88
CA VAL A 19 -56.77 5.38 -14.66
C VAL A 19 -57.22 6.84 -14.55
N PHE A 20 -56.29 7.78 -14.29
CA PHE A 20 -56.53 9.21 -14.54
C PHE A 20 -55.48 9.77 -15.50
N ARG A 21 -55.95 10.13 -16.70
CA ARG A 21 -55.31 11.04 -17.65
C ARG A 21 -55.90 12.44 -17.44
N PHE A 22 -55.06 13.48 -17.54
CA PHE A 22 -55.51 14.83 -17.86
C PHE A 22 -54.72 15.38 -19.07
N SER A 23 -55.46 15.76 -20.11
CA SER A 23 -55.16 16.70 -21.20
C SER A 23 -55.21 18.15 -20.68
N GLY A 24 -54.66 19.24 -21.25
CA GLY A 24 -53.87 19.52 -22.44
C GLY A 24 -53.90 21.05 -22.75
N ARG A 25 -52.78 21.58 -23.27
CA ARG A 25 -52.58 22.72 -24.23
C ARG A 25 -52.72 24.24 -23.87
N PHE A 26 -51.58 24.93 -24.09
CA PHE A 26 -51.26 26.15 -24.91
C PHE A 26 -51.68 27.59 -24.54
N ALA A 27 -50.65 28.48 -24.46
CA ALA A 27 -50.43 29.78 -25.15
C ALA A 27 -49.31 30.57 -24.39
N LYS A 28 -48.42 31.44 -24.90
CA LYS A 28 -48.01 32.01 -26.21
C LYS A 28 -46.64 32.73 -25.97
N THR A 29 -45.81 32.86 -27.01
CA THR A 29 -44.47 33.52 -27.13
C THR A 29 -44.58 35.07 -27.34
N PRO A 30 -43.50 35.91 -27.40
CA PRO A 30 -42.50 36.00 -28.52
C PRO A 30 -41.03 36.46 -28.24
N THR A 31 -40.09 35.78 -28.94
CA THR A 31 -38.89 36.19 -29.73
C THR A 31 -38.12 37.53 -29.60
N SER A 32 -36.78 37.44 -29.63
CA SER A 32 -35.82 37.92 -30.69
C SER A 32 -34.37 37.48 -30.34
N ALA A 33 -33.68 36.59 -31.05
CA ALA A 33 -32.93 36.70 -32.33
C ALA A 33 -31.67 37.61 -32.31
N ILE A 34 -30.48 37.02 -32.53
CA ILE A 34 -29.29 37.46 -33.32
C ILE A 34 -28.26 36.29 -33.25
N VAL A 35 -28.25 35.37 -34.23
CA VAL A 35 -27.39 35.25 -35.44
C VAL A 35 -25.97 34.69 -35.21
N ASN A 36 -25.74 33.56 -35.88
CA ASN A 36 -24.49 32.82 -36.08
C ASN A 36 -23.32 33.65 -36.63
N ARG A 37 -22.10 33.27 -36.24
CA ARG A 37 -20.97 33.16 -37.17
C ARG A 37 -19.94 32.13 -36.68
N CYS A 38 -19.89 31.00 -37.38
CA CYS A 38 -18.67 30.23 -37.55
C CYS A 38 -17.64 31.08 -38.29
N GLN A 39 -16.44 31.20 -37.75
CA GLN A 39 -15.24 31.37 -38.57
C GLN A 39 -14.15 30.43 -38.03
N SER A 40 -13.73 29.56 -38.95
CA SER A 40 -12.49 28.81 -38.95
C SER A 40 -11.30 29.63 -38.46
N ILE A 41 -10.50 29.08 -37.55
CA ILE A 41 -9.09 29.48 -37.41
C ILE A 41 -8.21 28.30 -37.78
N ASN A 42 -7.28 28.65 -38.65
CA ASN A 42 -6.46 27.87 -39.53
C ASN A 42 -5.24 27.31 -38.79
N ILE A 43 -4.90 26.05 -39.08
CA ILE A 43 -3.60 25.45 -38.80
C ILE A 43 -2.60 26.06 -39.78
N ASN A 44 -1.68 26.91 -39.28
CA ASN A 44 -0.31 27.16 -39.77
C ASN A 44 0.14 28.61 -39.53
N THR A 45 0.94 28.83 -38.49
CA THR A 45 2.04 29.82 -38.26
C THR A 45 2.08 30.11 -36.76
N LEU A 46 3.11 29.79 -35.98
CA LEU A 46 4.51 30.06 -36.18
C LEU A 46 5.39 28.98 -35.52
N ALA A 47 6.11 28.25 -36.37
CA ALA A 47 7.45 27.82 -36.04
C ALA A 47 8.34 29.07 -35.90
N ARG A 48 8.91 29.30 -34.72
CA ARG A 48 10.14 30.07 -34.49
C ARG A 48 10.38 30.09 -32.99
N TRP A 49 11.26 29.24 -32.48
CA TRP A 49 12.25 29.54 -31.43
C TRP A 49 13.29 28.42 -31.47
N ARG A 50 14.26 28.55 -32.37
CA ARG A 50 15.54 27.83 -32.31
C ARG A 50 16.58 28.79 -31.72
N VAL A 51 17.16 28.36 -30.60
CA VAL A 51 18.60 28.21 -30.29
C VAL A 51 19.56 29.40 -30.51
N LEU A 52 20.38 29.64 -29.47
CA LEU A 52 21.68 30.36 -29.31
C LEU A 52 21.54 31.52 -28.31
N LYS A 53 22.42 31.76 -27.31
CA LYS A 53 23.69 31.19 -26.80
C LYS A 53 23.90 31.90 -25.43
N ALA A 54 24.40 31.29 -24.36
CA ALA A 54 25.82 31.25 -23.95
C ALA A 54 25.84 30.53 -22.58
N VAL A 55 26.61 29.47 -22.31
CA VAL A 55 28.06 29.37 -22.14
C VAL A 55 28.65 30.48 -21.26
N GLU A 56 28.80 30.19 -19.98
CA GLU A 56 29.92 30.72 -19.20
C GLU A 56 30.54 29.58 -18.38
N GLN A 57 31.67 29.07 -18.87
CA GLN A 57 32.66 28.37 -18.07
C GLN A 57 33.54 29.42 -17.39
N LYS A 58 33.73 29.31 -16.07
CA LYS A 58 34.99 29.72 -15.45
C LYS A 58 35.49 28.60 -14.55
N SER A 59 36.62 28.04 -14.97
CA SER A 59 37.47 27.13 -14.23
C SER A 59 38.39 27.89 -13.27
N ALA A 60 38.87 27.13 -12.28
CA ALA A 60 40.10 27.29 -11.50
C ALA A 60 40.08 28.23 -10.28
N GLY A 61 40.35 27.64 -9.11
CA GLY A 61 40.63 28.37 -7.87
C GLY A 61 40.78 27.48 -6.64
N VAL A 62 41.80 26.63 -6.63
CA VAL A 62 42.35 25.97 -5.43
C VAL A 62 42.67 27.02 -4.35
N GLY A 63 42.33 26.78 -3.07
CA GLY A 63 42.95 27.55 -2.00
C GLY A 63 42.29 27.58 -0.61
N VAL A 64 42.69 26.64 0.25
CA VAL A 64 43.13 26.84 1.65
C VAL A 64 42.14 27.36 2.70
N HIS A 65 41.90 26.49 3.70
CA HIS A 65 41.48 26.79 5.06
C HIS A 65 42.24 27.96 5.71
N LYS A 66 41.50 28.93 6.27
CA LYS A 66 41.97 29.67 7.46
C LYS A 66 40.85 29.81 8.49
N ARG A 67 41.06 29.14 9.62
CA ARG A 67 40.38 29.40 10.89
C ARG A 67 40.64 30.86 11.28
N ARG A 68 39.59 31.57 11.70
CA ARG A 68 39.72 32.84 12.40
C ARG A 68 39.33 32.60 13.86
N ALA A 69 40.32 32.69 14.74
CA ALA A 69 40.12 33.01 16.14
C ALA A 69 39.82 34.51 16.25
N SER A 70 38.89 34.88 17.14
CA SER A 70 38.77 36.25 17.64
C SER A 70 38.56 36.17 19.14
N CYS A 71 39.54 36.69 19.88
CA CYS A 71 39.42 37.09 21.28
C CYS A 71 38.95 38.56 21.36
N TYR A 72 38.64 38.99 22.59
CA TYR A 72 38.21 40.32 23.07
C TYR A 72 36.69 40.56 22.98
N ASN A 73 36.00 41.12 24.00
CA ASN A 73 36.44 41.79 25.22
C ASN A 73 35.34 41.74 26.30
N ASN A 74 35.78 41.98 27.54
CA ASN A 74 35.00 42.15 28.76
C ASN A 74 33.83 43.15 28.65
N ASN A 75 32.75 42.88 29.39
CA ASN A 75 32.02 43.94 30.10
C ASN A 75 31.49 43.43 31.44
N LEU A 76 31.79 44.22 32.47
CA LEU A 76 31.37 44.10 33.86
C LEU A 76 29.89 44.47 34.01
N SER A 77 29.16 43.72 34.86
CA SER A 77 28.13 44.30 35.73
C SER A 77 27.77 43.37 36.90
N ASN A 78 28.17 43.83 38.08
CA ASN A 78 27.78 43.58 39.47
C ASN A 78 26.55 42.72 39.85
N GLY A 79 26.72 42.08 41.02
CA GLY A 79 25.71 41.80 42.05
C GLY A 79 25.36 40.31 42.15
N GLY A 80 25.47 39.58 43.26
CA GLY A 80 25.70 39.90 44.67
C GLY A 80 25.12 38.75 45.51
N GLY A 81 25.72 38.46 46.67
CA GLY A 81 25.14 37.64 47.76
C GLY A 81 25.40 36.13 47.68
N SER A 82 26.32 35.59 48.49
CA SER A 82 26.06 34.96 49.82
C SER A 82 25.34 33.60 49.74
N GLY A 83 25.80 32.48 50.31
CA GLY A 83 26.95 32.15 51.15
C GLY A 83 26.73 30.76 51.80
N GLY A 84 27.82 30.03 52.07
CA GLY A 84 27.96 28.89 53.01
C GLY A 84 27.18 27.60 52.70
N ARG A 85 27.63 26.37 53.00
CA ARG A 85 28.78 25.82 53.77
C ARG A 85 29.10 24.40 53.21
N SER A 86 30.38 24.07 53.00
CA SER A 86 31.21 23.10 53.77
C SER A 86 30.76 21.62 53.69
N PHE A 87 31.46 20.74 52.96
CA PHE A 87 32.73 20.00 53.24
C PHE A 87 32.57 18.71 54.07
N CYS A 88 32.92 17.57 53.43
CA CYS A 88 33.74 16.42 53.89
C CYS A 88 34.20 15.72 52.58
N ASN A 89 35.47 15.79 52.14
CA ASN A 89 36.63 14.91 52.45
C ASN A 89 36.25 13.42 52.55
N VAL A 90 36.89 12.46 51.86
CA VAL A 90 38.34 12.16 51.82
C VAL A 90 38.71 11.38 50.54
N ASP A 91 39.87 11.74 49.98
CA ASP A 91 40.97 10.98 49.33
C ASP A 91 40.74 9.50 48.90
N SER A 92 41.33 8.97 47.83
CA SER A 92 42.75 9.02 47.44
C SER A 92 42.88 8.30 46.09
N SER A 93 43.41 8.95 45.05
CA SER A 93 44.82 8.95 44.63
C SER A 93 45.14 7.84 43.63
N SER A 94 45.47 8.18 42.37
CA SER A 94 46.85 8.24 41.85
C SER A 94 47.11 7.03 40.93
N ILE A 95 47.72 7.09 39.75
CA ILE A 95 48.86 7.88 39.29
C ILE A 95 48.83 7.97 37.76
N ASP A 96 49.21 9.15 37.29
CA ASP A 96 49.54 9.52 35.91
C ASP A 96 51.04 9.27 35.67
N ILE A 97 51.47 8.74 34.53
CA ILE A 97 52.86 8.84 34.04
C ILE A 97 52.92 8.77 32.50
N ARG A 98 53.18 9.95 31.93
CA ARG A 98 54.22 10.30 30.92
C ARG A 98 54.03 10.02 29.42
N ARG A 99 54.13 11.17 28.73
CA ARG A 99 55.01 11.54 27.59
C ARG A 99 54.73 10.86 26.24
N ARG A 100 54.24 11.63 25.25
CA ARG A 100 54.97 12.54 24.34
C ARG A 100 55.90 11.82 23.32
N ILE A 101 55.50 12.03 22.05
CA ILE A 101 56.34 12.49 20.92
C ILE A 101 56.92 11.44 19.95
N HIS A 102 56.30 11.46 18.77
CA HIS A 102 56.85 11.53 17.40
C HIS A 102 57.20 10.28 16.58
N SER A 103 56.74 10.43 15.33
CA SER A 103 57.38 10.09 14.06
C SER A 103 57.26 8.67 13.53
N GLY A 104 56.77 8.60 12.29
CA GLY A 104 57.54 7.95 11.24
C GLY A 104 56.89 6.71 10.62
N SER A 105 56.33 6.94 9.43
CA SER A 105 56.49 6.10 8.23
C SER A 105 55.95 4.66 8.22
N SER A 106 55.02 4.47 7.29
CA SER A 106 55.00 3.45 6.21
C SER A 106 55.60 2.07 6.50
N ILE A 107 54.78 1.02 6.40
CA ILE A 107 54.95 -0.13 5.46
C ILE A 107 53.88 -1.21 5.67
N CYS A 108 53.31 -1.63 4.54
CA CYS A 108 52.72 -2.91 4.13
C CYS A 108 52.39 -4.02 5.15
N HIS A 109 51.15 -4.53 5.08
CA HIS A 109 50.75 -5.93 5.37
C HIS A 109 49.96 -6.45 4.14
N TRP A 110 50.46 -7.44 3.39
CA TRP A 110 50.20 -8.90 3.54
C TRP A 110 48.70 -9.22 3.46
N TRP A 111 48.13 -9.50 2.28
CA TRP A 111 48.00 -10.83 1.63
C TRP A 111 47.60 -11.97 2.56
N CYS A 112 46.33 -12.39 2.45
CA CYS A 112 45.88 -13.76 2.69
C CYS A 112 44.96 -14.18 1.53
N THR A 113 45.21 -15.38 1.02
CA THR A 113 44.65 -16.02 -0.18
C THR A 113 43.27 -16.66 0.09
N PRO A 114 42.58 -17.15 -0.97
CA PRO A 114 42.35 -18.59 -1.02
C PRO A 114 42.69 -19.25 -2.37
N ASN A 115 42.78 -20.57 -2.31
CA ASN A 115 43.40 -21.51 -3.23
C ASN A 115 42.99 -21.47 -4.71
N ARG A 116 43.99 -21.71 -5.55
CA ARG A 116 43.92 -22.18 -6.95
C ARG A 116 43.42 -23.63 -7.01
N LEU A 117 42.60 -23.92 -8.02
CA LEU A 117 42.73 -25.15 -8.82
C LEU A 117 42.78 -24.74 -10.32
N LEU A 118 43.46 -25.59 -11.08
CA LEU A 118 44.15 -25.31 -12.33
C LEU A 118 43.23 -25.10 -13.56
N ALA A 119 43.62 -24.15 -14.41
CA ALA A 119 43.26 -24.04 -15.84
C ALA A 119 44.13 -25.04 -16.67
N PRO A 120 44.07 -25.18 -18.03
CA PRO A 120 43.71 -24.13 -18.98
C PRO A 120 43.17 -24.50 -20.40
N LEU A 121 42.88 -23.41 -21.14
CA LEU A 121 43.01 -23.21 -22.61
C LEU A 121 41.89 -23.68 -23.55
N LEU A 122 41.10 -22.70 -24.00
CA LEU A 122 40.57 -22.62 -25.37
C LEU A 122 40.80 -21.20 -25.91
N VAL A 123 41.55 -21.13 -27.00
CA VAL A 123 41.93 -19.90 -27.72
C VAL A 123 40.84 -19.57 -28.74
N ALA A 124 40.50 -18.29 -28.83
CA ALA A 124 39.55 -17.70 -29.78
C ALA A 124 40.16 -17.49 -31.17
N GLY A 125 39.30 -17.48 -32.19
CA GLY A 125 39.62 -17.00 -33.54
C GLY A 125 38.36 -16.73 -34.36
N ASN A 126 37.95 -15.46 -34.42
CA ASN A 126 36.95 -14.93 -35.36
C ASN A 126 37.54 -14.86 -36.78
N ILE A 127 36.72 -15.05 -37.82
CA ILE A 127 36.70 -14.24 -39.06
C ILE A 127 35.39 -14.53 -39.82
N ALA A 128 34.80 -13.45 -40.32
CA ALA A 128 33.55 -13.40 -41.05
C ALA A 128 33.73 -13.56 -42.57
N THR A 129 32.59 -13.84 -43.24
CA THR A 129 32.09 -13.27 -44.50
C THR A 129 31.78 -14.24 -45.65
N ARG A 130 30.58 -13.98 -46.22
CA ARG A 130 30.19 -13.98 -47.66
C ARG A 130 29.58 -15.23 -48.31
N SER A 131 28.29 -15.04 -48.62
CA SER A 131 27.58 -15.21 -49.91
C SER A 131 27.45 -16.60 -50.57
N SER A 132 26.18 -16.96 -50.80
CA SER A 132 25.62 -18.03 -51.64
C SER A 132 26.17 -18.02 -53.10
N PRO A 133 25.96 -19.09 -53.91
CA PRO A 133 24.66 -19.34 -54.54
C PRO A 133 24.28 -20.83 -54.74
N ALA A 134 23.02 -21.02 -55.16
CA ALA A 134 22.36 -22.27 -55.48
C ALA A 134 22.92 -23.01 -56.70
N CYS A 135 22.71 -24.33 -56.77
CA CYS A 135 22.76 -25.10 -58.01
C CYS A 135 21.61 -26.14 -58.04
N VAL A 136 21.08 -26.32 -59.25
CA VAL A 136 19.87 -27.04 -59.67
C VAL A 136 20.31 -28.37 -60.33
N ILE A 137 19.31 -29.22 -60.67
CA ILE A 137 19.32 -30.36 -61.61
C ILE A 137 19.43 -31.71 -60.88
N SER A 138 18.36 -32.49 -60.63
CA SER A 138 17.34 -33.09 -61.51
C SER A 138 17.80 -34.38 -62.21
N ASN A 139 17.02 -35.45 -61.96
CA ASN A 139 16.47 -36.42 -62.93
C ASN A 139 17.00 -37.87 -63.05
N TYR A 140 16.04 -38.78 -62.76
CA TYR A 140 15.73 -40.09 -63.39
C TYR A 140 16.65 -41.30 -63.05
N ARG A 141 16.19 -42.57 -62.93
CA ARG A 141 14.91 -43.28 -63.14
C ARG A 141 15.03 -44.72 -62.56
N LEU A 142 13.89 -45.27 -62.07
CA LEU A 142 13.35 -46.66 -62.24
C LEU A 142 14.26 -47.87 -61.91
N THR A 143 13.90 -48.85 -61.07
CA THR A 143 12.79 -49.83 -61.15
C THR A 143 12.92 -50.71 -59.88
N SER A 144 11.86 -51.17 -59.21
CA SER A 144 11.31 -52.53 -59.35
C SER A 144 10.41 -52.83 -58.14
N LEU A 145 9.30 -53.52 -58.40
CA LEU A 145 8.11 -53.73 -57.55
C LEU A 145 8.32 -54.76 -56.41
N SER A 146 7.65 -54.58 -55.26
CA SER A 146 6.75 -55.60 -54.68
C SER A 146 5.89 -55.03 -53.51
N PRO A 147 4.71 -55.62 -53.23
CA PRO A 147 3.56 -54.95 -52.64
C PRO A 147 3.52 -55.12 -51.11
N LEU A 148 4.21 -54.26 -50.36
CA LEU A 148 4.07 -54.23 -48.90
C LEU A 148 4.16 -52.83 -48.30
N LEU A 149 3.85 -51.81 -49.10
CA LEU A 149 3.86 -50.40 -48.69
C LEU A 149 2.64 -49.62 -49.22
N GLN A 150 1.52 -50.31 -49.45
CA GLN A 150 0.22 -49.74 -49.82
C GLN A 150 -0.79 -49.76 -48.66
N LEU A 151 -0.34 -49.94 -47.42
CA LEU A 151 -1.18 -49.87 -46.21
C LEU A 151 -0.74 -48.78 -45.21
N LEU A 152 0.06 -47.79 -45.66
CA LEU A 152 0.53 -46.69 -44.81
C LEU A 152 0.39 -45.28 -45.46
N HIS A 153 -0.37 -45.16 -46.54
CA HIS A 153 -0.67 -43.88 -47.21
C HIS A 153 -2.18 -43.60 -47.38
N GLN A 154 -2.99 -44.01 -46.40
CA GLN A 154 -4.38 -43.53 -46.23
C GLN A 154 -4.68 -42.94 -44.84
N LEU A 155 -3.65 -42.42 -44.16
CA LEU A 155 -3.82 -41.56 -42.99
C LEU A 155 -2.83 -40.38 -43.08
N HIS A 156 -2.98 -39.54 -44.09
CA HIS A 156 -2.54 -38.13 -44.09
C HIS A 156 -3.18 -37.43 -45.29
N SER A 157 -4.43 -36.98 -45.14
CA SER A 157 -5.04 -35.87 -45.91
C SER A 157 -6.49 -35.62 -45.50
N LEU A 158 -6.77 -35.52 -44.20
CA LEU A 158 -7.99 -34.88 -43.68
C LEU A 158 -7.67 -34.27 -42.31
N SER A 159 -7.27 -32.99 -42.31
CA SER A 159 -7.57 -31.99 -41.27
C SER A 159 -6.62 -30.79 -41.37
N LEU A 160 -6.62 -30.13 -42.52
CA LEU A 160 -6.35 -28.71 -42.58
C LEU A 160 -7.59 -28.05 -43.17
N PHE A 161 -8.05 -26.99 -42.52
CA PHE A 161 -9.27 -26.21 -42.78
C PHE A 161 -10.57 -26.73 -42.16
N SER A 162 -10.68 -26.60 -40.84
CA SER A 162 -11.82 -25.86 -40.28
C SER A 162 -11.38 -25.09 -39.04
N CYS A 163 -11.19 -23.80 -39.26
CA CYS A 163 -11.80 -22.76 -38.46
C CYS A 163 -11.60 -22.86 -36.94
N GLY A 164 -10.64 -22.07 -36.45
CA GLY A 164 -10.51 -21.77 -35.03
C GLY A 164 -11.73 -21.03 -34.52
N VAL A 165 -12.69 -21.76 -33.96
CA VAL A 165 -13.71 -21.27 -33.04
C VAL A 165 -14.05 -22.43 -32.11
N GLN A 166 -14.07 -22.15 -30.80
CA GLN A 166 -14.55 -23.03 -29.73
C GLN A 166 -13.66 -24.20 -29.28
N GLN A 167 -12.45 -23.88 -28.82
CA GLN A 167 -12.03 -24.34 -27.48
C GLN A 167 -12.28 -23.23 -26.45
N ARG A 168 -13.53 -22.78 -26.36
CA ARG A 168 -14.10 -22.31 -25.08
C ARG A 168 -14.69 -23.54 -24.41
N LEU A 169 -13.83 -24.49 -24.06
CA LEU A 169 -14.18 -25.39 -22.97
C LEU A 169 -14.25 -24.49 -21.75
N PHE A 170 -15.45 -24.42 -21.20
CA PHE A 170 -15.79 -23.68 -20.00
C PHE A 170 -14.66 -23.83 -18.98
N SER A 171 -13.85 -22.78 -18.84
CA SER A 171 -13.31 -22.43 -17.54
C SER A 171 -14.53 -22.16 -16.70
N LEU A 172 -15.06 -23.22 -16.09
CA LEU A 172 -15.75 -23.10 -14.83
C LEU A 172 -14.70 -22.46 -13.93
N GLN A 173 -14.69 -21.13 -13.92
CA GLN A 173 -14.29 -20.38 -12.75
C GLN A 173 -15.11 -21.00 -11.64
N THR A 174 -14.54 -21.99 -10.96
CA THR A 174 -14.70 -22.11 -9.51
C THR A 174 -14.32 -20.72 -9.03
N ALA A 175 -15.33 -19.85 -8.92
CA ALA A 175 -15.20 -18.64 -8.14
C ALA A 175 -14.72 -19.15 -6.79
N THR A 176 -13.43 -18.99 -6.54
CA THR A 176 -12.84 -19.31 -5.25
C THR A 176 -13.61 -18.44 -4.28
N MET A 177 -14.55 -19.05 -3.57
CA MET A 177 -15.21 -18.38 -2.48
C MET A 177 -14.10 -17.87 -1.58
N SER A 178 -14.10 -16.56 -1.30
CA SER A 178 -13.12 -16.00 -0.39
C SER A 178 -13.16 -16.82 0.90
N THR A 179 -12.00 -17.34 1.32
CA THR A 179 -11.86 -18.15 2.53
C THR A 179 -12.41 -17.43 3.76
N TYR A 180 -12.39 -16.09 3.71
CA TYR A 180 -12.90 -15.19 4.71
C TYR A 180 -14.21 -14.56 4.25
N LYS A 181 -15.17 -14.49 5.17
CA LYS A 181 -16.44 -13.78 5.00
C LYS A 181 -16.55 -12.69 6.04
N ILE A 182 -17.31 -11.65 5.72
CA ILE A 182 -17.60 -10.55 6.63
C ILE A 182 -19.06 -10.57 7.09
N THR A 183 -19.29 -10.07 8.30
CA THR A 183 -20.63 -9.79 8.83
C THR A 183 -20.67 -8.33 9.27
N GLU A 184 -21.53 -7.55 8.62
CA GLU A 184 -21.76 -6.14 8.95
C GLU A 184 -22.79 -6.04 10.10
N LYS A 185 -22.49 -5.18 11.08
CA LYS A 185 -23.31 -4.90 12.26
C LYS A 185 -23.38 -3.39 12.47
N GLY A 186 -24.47 -2.91 13.06
CA GLY A 186 -24.76 -1.49 13.24
C GLY A 186 -25.09 -0.76 11.94
N THR A 187 -25.19 0.56 12.04
CA THR A 187 -25.70 1.41 10.94
C THR A 187 -24.53 2.02 10.16
N PRO A 188 -24.36 1.80 8.84
CA PRO A 188 -23.27 2.44 8.11
C PRO A 188 -23.26 3.97 8.27
N ASN A 189 -22.08 4.59 8.29
CA ASN A 189 -21.85 6.03 8.54
C ASN A 189 -22.14 6.49 9.99
N THR A 190 -22.22 5.57 10.95
CA THR A 190 -22.33 5.87 12.38
C THR A 190 -21.22 5.18 13.19
N LYS A 191 -21.16 5.48 14.50
CA LYS A 191 -20.12 4.95 15.40
C LYS A 191 -20.31 3.47 15.76
N ASP A 192 -21.53 2.96 15.63
CA ASP A 192 -21.87 1.56 15.93
C ASP A 192 -21.64 0.62 14.75
N TYR A 193 -21.30 1.15 13.57
CA TYR A 193 -20.97 0.33 12.41
C TYR A 193 -19.68 -0.46 12.61
N LYS A 194 -19.77 -1.78 12.45
CA LYS A 194 -18.67 -2.72 12.63
C LYS A 194 -18.72 -3.82 11.58
N ILE A 195 -17.54 -4.24 11.13
CA ILE A 195 -17.39 -5.36 10.20
C ILE A 195 -16.57 -6.44 10.89
N TYR A 196 -17.23 -7.55 11.21
CA TYR A 196 -16.62 -8.74 11.82
C TYR A 196 -16.23 -9.76 10.75
N TYR A 197 -15.26 -10.60 11.08
CA TYR A 197 -14.73 -11.61 10.19
C TYR A 197 -15.08 -13.03 10.64
N SER A 198 -15.33 -13.90 9.68
CA SER A 198 -15.40 -15.34 9.89
C SER A 198 -14.51 -16.07 8.91
N GLY A 199 -13.69 -16.98 9.42
CA GLY A 199 -12.91 -17.94 8.63
C GLY A 199 -13.60 -19.29 8.53
N PRO A 200 -12.90 -20.33 8.05
CA PRO A 200 -13.44 -21.69 7.93
C PRO A 200 -13.95 -22.29 9.25
N ASN A 201 -13.42 -21.81 10.37
CA ASN A 201 -13.62 -22.40 11.69
C ASN A 201 -14.46 -21.55 12.66
N GLY A 202 -15.01 -20.41 12.24
CA GLY A 202 -15.80 -19.51 13.10
C GLY A 202 -15.40 -18.04 12.98
N ILE A 203 -15.82 -17.22 13.94
CA ILE A 203 -15.42 -15.82 14.06
C ILE A 203 -13.93 -15.73 14.34
N ILE A 204 -13.26 -14.78 13.67
CA ILE A 204 -11.82 -14.56 13.76
C ILE A 204 -11.51 -13.06 13.90
N SER A 205 -10.34 -12.74 14.46
CA SER A 205 -9.80 -11.38 14.47
C SER A 205 -9.07 -11.11 13.16
N PRO A 206 -9.40 -10.02 12.42
CA PRO A 206 -8.63 -9.65 11.23
C PRO A 206 -7.21 -9.17 11.57
N PHE A 207 -6.96 -8.77 12.82
CA PHE A 207 -5.62 -8.40 13.28
C PHE A 207 -4.78 -9.65 13.57
N HIS A 208 -5.30 -10.59 14.35
CA HIS A 208 -4.48 -11.67 14.91
C HIS A 208 -4.62 -13.02 14.19
N ASP A 209 -5.82 -13.36 13.71
CA ASP A 209 -6.12 -14.72 13.22
C ASP A 209 -5.88 -14.91 11.71
N ILE A 210 -5.86 -13.83 10.92
CA ILE A 210 -5.52 -13.92 9.49
C ILE A 210 -3.99 -14.05 9.38
N PRO A 211 -3.45 -15.12 8.76
CA PRO A 211 -2.01 -15.26 8.63
C PRO A 211 -1.40 -14.12 7.80
N LEU A 212 -0.23 -13.61 8.20
CA LEU A 212 0.52 -12.60 7.42
C LEU A 212 0.76 -13.07 5.98
N TYR A 213 1.23 -14.30 5.82
CA TYR A 213 1.56 -14.88 4.52
C TYR A 213 0.40 -15.71 3.98
N SER A 214 0.05 -15.53 2.69
CA SER A 214 -1.00 -16.32 2.02
C SER A 214 -0.48 -17.62 1.44
N ASN A 215 0.84 -17.76 1.29
CA ASN A 215 1.49 -18.93 0.69
C ASN A 215 2.67 -19.45 1.51
N THR A 216 3.00 -20.73 1.33
CA THR A 216 4.08 -21.39 2.09
C THR A 216 5.47 -20.85 1.77
N SER A 217 5.67 -20.32 0.55
CA SER A 217 6.94 -19.70 0.14
C SER A 217 7.18 -18.32 0.75
N LYS A 218 6.21 -17.76 1.49
CA LYS A 218 6.29 -16.43 2.12
C LYS A 218 6.62 -15.32 1.12
N THR A 219 6.06 -15.41 -0.08
CA THR A 219 6.27 -14.42 -1.16
C THR A 219 5.04 -13.57 -1.42
N GLU A 220 3.89 -13.98 -0.89
CA GLU A 220 2.61 -13.29 -1.00
C GLU A 220 2.03 -13.09 0.40
N PHE A 221 1.39 -11.95 0.59
CA PHE A 221 0.85 -11.50 1.87
C PHE A 221 -0.66 -11.45 1.81
N ASN A 222 -1.34 -11.77 2.91
CA ASN A 222 -2.73 -11.36 3.06
C ASN A 222 -2.76 -9.87 3.41
N MET A 223 -3.60 -9.12 2.73
CA MET A 223 -3.94 -7.74 3.08
C MET A 223 -5.41 -7.68 3.47
N VAL A 224 -5.70 -7.01 4.58
CA VAL A 224 -7.06 -6.68 4.99
C VAL A 224 -7.40 -5.30 4.43
N VAL A 225 -8.35 -5.23 3.50
CA VAL A 225 -8.77 -3.97 2.85
C VAL A 225 -9.75 -3.22 3.75
N GLU A 226 -9.35 -2.05 4.23
CA GLU A 226 -10.15 -1.23 5.13
C GLU A 226 -10.89 -0.11 4.41
N ILE A 227 -10.27 0.48 3.39
CA ILE A 227 -10.80 1.63 2.67
C ILE A 227 -10.66 1.39 1.16
N PRO A 228 -11.78 1.16 0.45
CA PRO A 228 -11.78 1.06 -1.01
C PRO A 228 -11.26 2.35 -1.66
N ARG A 229 -10.57 2.20 -2.79
CA ARG A 229 -10.13 3.35 -3.59
C ARG A 229 -11.30 4.26 -3.96
N TRP A 230 -11.05 5.56 -3.92
CA TRP A 230 -12.00 6.66 -4.17
C TRP A 230 -13.16 6.71 -3.17
N THR A 231 -12.93 6.28 -1.94
CA THR A 231 -13.86 6.51 -0.82
C THR A 231 -13.22 7.39 0.25
N ASN A 232 -14.04 8.00 1.09
CA ASN A 232 -13.61 9.00 2.07
C ASN A 232 -13.66 8.48 3.52
N HIS A 233 -14.41 7.42 3.81
CA HIS A 233 -14.54 6.90 5.17
C HIS A 233 -13.18 6.43 5.69
N LYS A 234 -12.67 7.07 6.76
CA LYS A 234 -11.50 6.56 7.46
C LYS A 234 -11.93 5.38 8.32
N MET A 235 -11.71 4.17 7.80
CA MET A 235 -12.04 2.93 8.49
C MET A 235 -10.78 2.16 8.75
N GLU A 236 -10.76 1.47 9.88
CA GLU A 236 -9.57 0.86 10.44
C GLU A 236 -9.97 -0.38 11.25
N ILE A 237 -9.10 -1.38 11.31
CA ILE A 237 -9.14 -2.47 12.27
C ILE A 237 -9.11 -1.84 13.66
N CYS A 238 -10.16 -2.07 14.46
CA CYS A 238 -10.22 -1.52 15.80
C CYS A 238 -9.39 -2.35 16.77
N LYS A 239 -8.30 -1.78 17.29
CA LYS A 239 -7.45 -2.45 18.28
C LYS A 239 -8.12 -2.61 19.63
N GLU A 240 -9.05 -1.73 19.99
CA GLU A 240 -9.64 -1.64 21.34
C GLU A 240 -10.91 -2.49 21.51
N ASP A 241 -11.50 -2.97 20.42
CA ASP A 241 -12.70 -3.79 20.43
C ASP A 241 -12.33 -5.28 20.32
N MET A 242 -13.02 -6.12 21.10
CA MET A 242 -12.85 -7.56 21.06
C MET A 242 -13.14 -8.11 19.64
N MET A 243 -12.27 -9.00 19.16
CA MET A 243 -12.25 -9.54 17.79
C MET A 243 -11.93 -8.53 16.68
N ASN A 244 -11.42 -7.35 17.05
CA ASN A 244 -10.87 -6.31 16.17
C ASN A 244 -11.67 -6.03 14.89
N PRO A 245 -12.98 -5.79 14.96
CA PRO A 245 -13.76 -5.47 13.76
C PRO A 245 -13.23 -4.20 13.09
N ILE A 246 -13.42 -4.10 11.78
CA ILE A 246 -13.23 -2.80 11.12
C ILE A 246 -14.35 -1.86 11.58
N LYS A 247 -14.00 -0.66 12.02
CA LYS A 247 -14.93 0.43 12.35
C LYS A 247 -14.46 1.75 11.77
N GLN A 248 -15.33 2.75 11.75
CA GLN A 248 -14.95 4.09 11.29
C GLN A 248 -14.30 4.88 12.43
N ASP A 249 -13.17 5.53 12.15
CA ASP A 249 -12.48 6.42 13.09
C ASP A 249 -13.44 7.52 13.57
N VAL A 250 -13.38 7.85 14.86
CA VAL A 250 -14.24 8.85 15.50
C VAL A 250 -13.39 10.00 16.04
N LYS A 251 -13.55 11.17 15.44
CA LYS A 251 -12.88 12.42 15.85
C LYS A 251 -13.91 13.43 16.31
N ASN A 252 -13.69 14.05 17.47
CA ASN A 252 -14.61 15.04 18.08
C ASN A 252 -16.07 14.53 18.17
N GLY A 253 -16.24 13.24 18.47
CA GLY A 253 -17.56 12.64 18.60
C GLY A 253 -18.33 12.47 17.28
N LYS A 254 -17.68 12.59 16.11
CA LYS A 254 -18.27 12.31 14.79
C LYS A 254 -17.41 11.30 14.04
N VAL A 255 -18.03 10.49 13.19
CA VAL A 255 -17.28 9.60 12.30
C VAL A 255 -16.47 10.41 11.30
N ARG A 256 -15.27 9.94 10.98
CA ARG A 256 -14.29 10.70 10.20
C ARG A 256 -14.33 10.36 8.72
N PHE A 257 -14.33 11.40 7.90
CA PHE A 257 -14.17 11.32 6.46
C PHE A 257 -12.93 12.12 6.06
N VAL A 258 -12.02 11.50 5.31
CA VAL A 258 -10.88 12.18 4.71
C VAL A 258 -11.37 13.11 3.61
N LYS A 259 -10.78 14.30 3.54
CA LYS A 259 -11.15 15.34 2.59
C LYS A 259 -10.59 15.07 1.19
N ASN A 260 -11.27 15.56 0.16
CA ASN A 260 -10.77 15.49 -1.22
C ASN A 260 -9.72 16.57 -1.44
N LEU A 261 -8.47 16.17 -1.69
CA LEU A 261 -7.38 17.08 -1.99
C LEU A 261 -7.22 17.18 -3.50
N PHE A 262 -7.51 18.32 -4.13
CA PHE A 262 -7.38 18.42 -5.59
C PHE A 262 -5.96 18.04 -6.06
N PRO A 263 -5.79 17.07 -6.99
CA PRO A 263 -6.80 16.44 -7.85
C PRO A 263 -7.32 15.04 -7.40
N HIS A 264 -7.01 14.61 -6.18
CA HIS A 264 -7.31 13.32 -5.57
C HIS A 264 -8.70 13.24 -4.91
N HIS A 265 -9.52 12.27 -5.33
CA HIS A 265 -10.80 11.94 -4.71
C HIS A 265 -10.59 10.85 -3.65
N GLY A 266 -10.83 11.18 -2.38
CA GLY A 266 -10.69 10.25 -1.25
C GLY A 266 -9.31 9.60 -1.20
N TYR A 267 -9.27 8.32 -0.83
CA TYR A 267 -8.05 7.50 -0.91
C TYR A 267 -7.75 7.12 -2.36
N ILE A 268 -6.51 7.29 -2.82
CA ILE A 268 -6.11 7.00 -4.20
C ILE A 268 -5.61 5.56 -4.43
N TRP A 269 -5.73 4.71 -3.41
CA TRP A 269 -5.45 3.27 -3.40
C TRP A 269 -6.59 2.50 -2.76
N ASN A 270 -6.60 1.18 -2.90
CA ASN A 270 -7.24 0.39 -1.86
C ASN A 270 -6.29 0.40 -0.66
N TYR A 271 -6.78 0.84 0.48
CA TYR A 271 -5.97 1.05 1.68
C TYR A 271 -6.38 0.07 2.77
N GLY A 272 -5.42 -0.34 3.58
CA GLY A 272 -5.66 -1.23 4.70
C GLY A 272 -4.35 -1.64 5.34
N ALA A 273 -4.30 -2.83 5.91
CA ALA A 273 -3.14 -3.29 6.68
C ALA A 273 -2.74 -4.74 6.40
N LEU A 274 -1.50 -5.09 6.76
CA LEU A 274 -1.09 -6.48 6.88
C LEU A 274 -1.45 -7.03 8.27
N PRO A 275 -2.18 -8.16 8.36
CA PRO A 275 -2.49 -8.78 9.63
C PRO A 275 -1.21 -9.35 10.26
N GLN A 276 -1.24 -9.58 11.57
CA GLN A 276 -0.10 -10.07 12.34
C GLN A 276 1.15 -9.19 12.24
N THR A 277 0.99 -7.89 12.09
CA THR A 277 2.08 -6.92 12.17
C THR A 277 1.71 -5.85 13.19
N TRP A 278 2.68 -5.24 13.84
CA TRP A 278 2.44 -4.17 14.79
C TRP A 278 3.64 -3.24 14.82
N GLU A 279 3.42 -1.93 14.70
CA GLU A 279 4.43 -0.90 14.89
C GLU A 279 4.53 -0.53 16.38
N ASP A 280 5.38 -1.23 17.13
CA ASP A 280 5.50 -1.10 18.58
C ASP A 280 5.85 0.35 19.01
N PRO A 281 5.01 1.03 19.83
CA PRO A 281 5.23 2.40 20.29
C PRO A 281 6.39 2.53 21.29
N ASN A 282 6.97 1.40 21.73
CA ASN A 282 8.18 1.36 22.55
C ASN A 282 9.44 1.10 21.71
N PHE A 283 9.30 0.68 20.46
CA PHE A 283 10.41 0.52 19.54
C PHE A 283 10.72 1.85 18.86
N VAL A 284 12.00 2.26 18.88
CA VAL A 284 12.47 3.45 18.16
C VAL A 284 13.11 2.99 16.85
N THR A 285 12.50 3.36 15.74
CA THR A 285 12.99 3.05 14.40
C THR A 285 14.34 3.75 14.17
N PRO A 286 15.44 3.02 13.91
CA PRO A 286 16.78 3.62 13.84
C PRO A 286 16.94 4.70 12.77
N ASP A 287 16.23 4.57 11.64
CA ASP A 287 16.37 5.49 10.50
C ASP A 287 15.59 6.80 10.69
N THR A 288 14.56 6.81 11.53
CA THR A 288 13.68 7.96 11.77
C THR A 288 13.87 8.59 13.14
N ASN A 289 14.39 7.81 14.10
CA ASN A 289 14.45 8.16 15.51
C ASN A 289 13.06 8.52 16.10
N THR A 290 12.01 7.91 15.56
CA THR A 290 10.61 8.02 16.03
C THR A 290 10.09 6.65 16.44
N LYS A 291 9.06 6.65 17.32
CA LYS A 291 8.40 5.44 17.81
C LYS A 291 7.33 4.96 16.83
N GLY A 292 6.95 3.68 16.85
CA GLY A 292 5.80 3.21 16.07
C GLY A 292 4.48 3.87 16.50
N ASP A 293 3.50 3.89 15.61
CA ASP A 293 2.15 4.46 15.83
C ASP A 293 1.18 3.50 16.56
N SER A 294 1.67 2.32 16.97
CA SER A 294 0.91 1.27 17.65
C SER A 294 -0.14 0.58 16.78
N ASP A 295 -0.14 0.76 15.46
CA ASP A 295 -1.06 0.11 14.52
C ASP A 295 -0.42 -1.07 13.76
N PRO A 296 -1.22 -1.94 13.13
CA PRO A 296 -0.70 -2.84 12.11
C PRO A 296 -0.11 -2.07 10.94
N ILE A 297 0.91 -2.61 10.28
CA ILE A 297 1.58 -1.89 9.18
C ILE A 297 0.63 -1.63 8.01
N ASP A 298 0.63 -0.38 7.55
CA ASP A 298 -0.28 0.10 6.52
C ASP A 298 0.14 -0.31 5.10
N VAL A 299 -0.85 -0.48 4.22
CA VAL A 299 -0.68 -0.92 2.84
C VAL A 299 -1.50 -0.06 1.88
N CYS A 300 -0.82 0.44 0.86
CA CYS A 300 -1.41 1.03 -0.34
C CYS A 300 -1.39 -0.01 -1.47
N GLU A 301 -2.54 -0.59 -1.78
CA GLU A 301 -2.71 -1.53 -2.89
C GLU A 301 -3.08 -0.79 -4.19
N ILE A 302 -2.25 -0.97 -5.21
CA ILE A 302 -2.18 -0.08 -6.38
C ILE A 302 -2.82 -0.66 -7.65
N GLY A 303 -3.42 -1.85 -7.57
CA GLY A 303 -4.05 -2.55 -8.67
C GLY A 303 -5.28 -1.83 -9.22
N SER A 304 -5.66 -2.21 -10.43
CA SER A 304 -6.77 -1.63 -11.19
C SER A 304 -8.15 -1.87 -10.57
N LYS A 305 -8.32 -2.95 -9.81
CA LYS A 305 -9.60 -3.31 -9.17
C LYS A 305 -9.86 -2.43 -7.95
N ILE A 306 -11.12 -2.01 -7.76
CA ILE A 306 -11.57 -1.41 -6.50
C ILE A 306 -12.02 -2.56 -5.60
N HIS A 307 -11.29 -2.82 -4.54
CA HIS A 307 -11.61 -3.89 -3.60
C HIS A 307 -12.72 -3.45 -2.65
N LYS A 308 -13.50 -4.43 -2.18
CA LYS A 308 -14.56 -4.15 -1.20
C LYS A 308 -13.93 -3.94 0.17
N ARG A 309 -14.55 -3.06 0.96
CA ARG A 309 -14.24 -2.92 2.38
C ARG A 309 -14.42 -4.27 3.06
N GLY A 310 -13.45 -4.64 3.88
CA GLY A 310 -13.42 -5.91 4.58
C GLY A 310 -12.86 -7.09 3.77
N ALA A 311 -12.49 -6.89 2.49
CA ALA A 311 -11.91 -7.97 1.69
C ALA A 311 -10.55 -8.38 2.25
N VAL A 312 -10.25 -9.68 2.20
CA VAL A 312 -8.90 -10.21 2.43
C VAL A 312 -8.35 -10.66 1.08
N ILE A 313 -7.29 -10.01 0.63
CA ILE A 313 -6.70 -10.21 -0.71
C ILE A 313 -5.24 -10.65 -0.61
N GLN A 314 -4.74 -11.27 -1.66
CA GLN A 314 -3.34 -11.68 -1.75
C GLN A 314 -2.56 -10.62 -2.51
N VAL A 315 -1.51 -10.09 -1.89
CA VAL A 315 -0.72 -9.01 -2.47
C VAL A 315 0.76 -9.36 -2.55
N LYS A 316 1.42 -8.79 -3.54
CA LYS A 316 2.87 -8.76 -3.66
C LYS A 316 3.39 -7.40 -3.22
N VAL A 317 4.33 -7.38 -2.27
CA VAL A 317 5.03 -6.17 -1.83
C VAL A 317 6.03 -5.72 -2.90
N LEU A 318 6.04 -4.41 -3.19
CA LEU A 318 6.89 -3.75 -4.18
C LEU A 318 7.87 -2.76 -3.54
N GLY A 319 7.49 -2.13 -2.44
CA GLY A 319 8.30 -1.12 -1.77
C GLY A 319 7.62 -0.59 -0.51
N VAL A 320 8.20 0.44 0.10
CA VAL A 320 7.64 1.08 1.31
C VAL A 320 8.02 2.56 1.37
N MET A 321 7.14 3.41 1.87
CA MET A 321 7.41 4.81 2.20
C MET A 321 7.35 5.01 3.70
N CYS A 322 8.18 5.92 4.23
CA CYS A 322 8.26 6.18 5.66
C CYS A 322 7.63 7.53 5.99
N LEU A 323 6.36 7.53 6.38
CA LEU A 323 5.68 8.72 6.86
C LEU A 323 6.09 8.96 8.31
N ILE A 324 6.26 10.24 8.67
CA ILE A 324 6.37 10.68 10.05
C ILE A 324 5.07 11.42 10.36
N ASP A 325 4.13 10.72 11.00
CA ASP A 325 2.80 11.25 11.30
C ASP A 325 2.77 11.77 12.73
N GLU A 326 2.66 13.09 12.90
CA GLU A 326 2.62 13.76 14.22
C GLU A 326 3.75 13.35 15.21
N GLY A 327 4.89 12.88 14.69
CA GLY A 327 6.07 12.46 15.48
C GLY A 327 6.26 10.95 15.62
N GLU A 328 5.37 10.16 15.02
CA GLU A 328 5.39 8.69 15.03
C GLU A 328 5.86 8.17 13.66
N THR A 329 6.54 7.03 13.67
CA THR A 329 6.84 6.25 12.47
C THR A 329 5.55 5.60 12.01
N ASP A 330 5.25 5.78 10.73
CA ASP A 330 4.05 5.24 10.10
C ASP A 330 4.44 4.73 8.70
N TRP A 331 4.67 3.41 8.57
CA TRP A 331 5.15 2.82 7.33
C TRP A 331 4.01 2.54 6.35
N LYS A 332 4.15 3.05 5.12
CA LYS A 332 3.19 2.82 4.03
C LYS A 332 3.76 1.84 3.02
N VAL A 333 3.41 0.57 3.15
CA VAL A 333 3.82 -0.48 2.19
C VAL A 333 3.11 -0.26 0.85
N LEU A 334 3.87 -0.35 -0.24
CA LEU A 334 3.35 -0.34 -1.60
C LEU A 334 3.21 -1.78 -2.08
N ALA A 335 1.99 -2.19 -2.44
CA ALA A 335 1.70 -3.54 -2.86
C ALA A 335 0.72 -3.59 -4.04
N ILE A 336 0.61 -4.74 -4.70
CA ILE A 336 -0.36 -4.98 -5.76
C ILE A 336 -1.04 -6.34 -5.58
N ASP A 337 -2.35 -6.42 -5.81
CA ASP A 337 -3.09 -7.69 -5.89
C ASP A 337 -2.39 -8.63 -6.89
N VAL A 338 -2.08 -9.86 -6.46
CA VAL A 338 -1.41 -10.87 -7.30
C VAL A 338 -2.24 -11.29 -8.52
N THR A 339 -3.55 -10.99 -8.51
CA THR A 339 -4.48 -11.25 -9.61
C THR A 339 -4.63 -10.07 -10.58
N ASP A 340 -3.99 -8.92 -10.29
CA ASP A 340 -4.03 -7.76 -11.19
C ASP A 340 -3.25 -8.03 -12.50
N PRO A 341 -3.74 -7.55 -13.67
CA PRO A 341 -3.02 -7.71 -14.93
C PRO A 341 -1.59 -7.16 -14.96
N LEU A 342 -1.27 -6.14 -14.16
CA LEU A 342 0.09 -5.59 -14.06
C LEU A 342 0.97 -6.31 -13.04
N ALA A 343 0.41 -7.26 -12.27
CA ALA A 343 1.14 -7.91 -11.19
C ALA A 343 2.40 -8.63 -11.69
N SER A 344 2.41 -9.21 -12.90
CA SER A 344 3.62 -9.86 -13.45
C SER A 344 4.75 -8.88 -13.74
N ASP A 345 4.41 -7.64 -14.08
CA ASP A 345 5.34 -6.64 -14.60
C ASP A 345 5.93 -5.78 -13.48
N LEU A 346 5.21 -5.62 -12.36
CA LEU A 346 5.67 -4.88 -11.20
C LEU A 346 6.35 -5.81 -10.20
N ASN A 347 7.68 -5.77 -10.07
CA ASN A 347 8.42 -6.66 -9.17
C ASN A 347 9.25 -5.93 -8.12
N ASP A 348 9.52 -4.65 -8.32
CA ASP A 348 10.15 -3.74 -7.35
C ASP A 348 9.56 -2.32 -7.49
N VAL A 349 9.94 -1.41 -6.60
CA VAL A 349 9.42 -0.04 -6.53
C VAL A 349 9.67 0.76 -7.82
N ASP A 350 10.79 0.51 -8.50
CA ASP A 350 11.15 1.20 -9.75
C ASP A 350 10.18 0.87 -10.90
N ASP A 351 9.52 -0.29 -10.86
CA ASP A 351 8.58 -0.69 -11.91
C ASP A 351 7.26 0.09 -11.80
N ILE A 352 6.94 0.61 -10.61
CA ILE A 352 5.79 1.49 -10.39
C ILE A 352 5.95 2.75 -11.23
N GLU A 353 7.08 3.45 -11.13
CA GLU A 353 7.27 4.70 -11.86
C GLU A 353 7.38 4.49 -13.39
N LYS A 354 7.90 3.33 -13.83
CA LYS A 354 7.92 2.96 -15.25
C LYS A 354 6.52 2.73 -15.82
N SER A 355 5.66 2.05 -15.07
CA SER A 355 4.33 1.63 -15.52
C SER A 355 3.24 2.66 -15.22
N MET A 356 3.43 3.43 -14.15
CA MET A 356 2.51 4.43 -13.61
C MET A 356 3.26 5.73 -13.28
N PRO A 357 3.73 6.48 -14.30
CA PRO A 357 4.53 7.68 -14.08
C PRO A 357 3.79 8.74 -13.24
N GLY A 358 4.46 9.30 -12.24
CA GLY A 358 3.92 10.28 -11.31
C GLY A 358 3.10 9.71 -10.16
N PHE A 359 2.89 8.39 -10.10
CA PHE A 359 2.09 7.75 -9.05
C PHE A 359 2.75 7.86 -7.68
N LEU A 360 4.05 7.58 -7.56
CA LEU A 360 4.78 7.70 -6.29
C LEU A 360 4.77 9.16 -5.78
N LYS A 361 4.88 10.12 -6.70
CA LYS A 361 4.74 11.54 -6.37
C LYS A 361 3.34 11.88 -5.85
N ALA A 362 2.29 11.34 -6.47
CA ALA A 362 0.92 11.52 -5.98
C ALA A 362 0.72 10.91 -4.59
N THR A 363 1.32 9.73 -4.33
CA THR A 363 1.33 9.11 -2.99
C THR A 363 1.98 9.97 -1.94
N TYR A 364 3.18 10.48 -2.25
CA TYR A 364 3.88 11.42 -1.39
C TYR A 364 3.04 12.67 -1.10
N GLU A 365 2.49 13.31 -2.14
CA GLU A 365 1.68 14.52 -2.00
C GLU A 365 0.40 14.25 -1.18
N TRP A 366 -0.28 13.14 -1.40
CA TRP A 366 -1.50 12.79 -0.67
C TRP A 366 -1.24 12.70 0.84
N PHE A 367 -0.29 11.87 1.27
CA PHE A 367 0.03 11.68 2.69
C PHE A 367 0.66 12.92 3.34
N ARG A 368 1.38 13.75 2.57
CA ARG A 368 1.93 15.01 3.08
C ARG A 368 0.81 15.99 3.47
N TYR A 369 -0.24 16.07 2.67
CA TYR A 369 -1.24 17.14 2.77
C TYR A 369 -2.61 16.72 3.33
N TYR A 370 -2.94 15.42 3.46
CA TYR A 370 -4.32 14.98 3.74
C TYR A 370 -4.93 15.52 5.04
N LYS A 371 -4.11 15.84 6.04
CA LYS A 371 -4.58 16.45 7.29
C LYS A 371 -4.60 17.99 7.28
N VAL A 372 -4.06 18.65 6.25
CA VAL A 372 -4.02 20.12 6.17
C VAL A 372 -5.42 20.75 6.18
N PRO A 373 -6.43 20.21 5.46
CA PRO A 373 -7.81 20.68 5.59
C PRO A 373 -8.40 20.57 7.00
N ASP A 374 -7.88 19.67 7.84
CA ASP A 374 -8.28 19.53 9.24
C ASP A 374 -7.55 20.53 10.17
N GLY A 375 -6.76 21.45 9.62
CA GLY A 375 -5.97 22.43 10.37
C GLY A 375 -4.69 21.86 11.00
N LYS A 376 -4.25 20.67 10.58
CA LYS A 376 -2.97 20.07 11.00
C LYS A 376 -1.83 20.56 10.12
N GLN A 377 -0.60 20.39 10.60
CA GLN A 377 0.60 20.64 9.81
C GLN A 377 0.80 19.57 8.72
N GLU A 378 1.63 19.87 7.75
CA GLU A 378 2.08 18.89 6.76
C GLU A 378 2.87 17.77 7.43
N ASN A 379 2.55 16.54 7.07
CA ASN A 379 3.33 15.40 7.52
C ASN A 379 4.72 15.41 6.89
N GLN A 380 5.69 14.85 7.60
CA GLN A 380 7.06 14.71 7.12
C GLN A 380 7.31 13.28 6.64
N PHE A 381 8.41 13.09 5.92
CA PHE A 381 8.85 11.77 5.50
C PHE A 381 10.31 11.58 5.85
N ALA A 382 10.68 10.37 6.24
CA ALA A 382 12.08 9.99 6.24
C ALA A 382 12.60 9.83 4.79
N PHE A 383 13.92 9.73 4.64
CA PHE A 383 14.57 9.54 3.32
C PHE A 383 14.16 10.57 2.26
N ASN A 384 13.80 11.80 2.66
CA ASN A 384 13.28 12.84 1.76
C ASN A 384 12.04 12.40 0.94
N GLY A 385 11.22 11.48 1.45
CA GLY A 385 10.03 10.98 0.75
C GLY A 385 10.32 9.90 -0.29
N GLU A 386 11.55 9.39 -0.37
CA GLU A 386 11.90 8.29 -1.27
C GLU A 386 11.20 6.99 -0.86
N ALA A 387 10.55 6.32 -1.82
CA ALA A 387 10.04 4.97 -1.63
C ALA A 387 11.21 3.97 -1.68
N LYS A 388 11.42 3.23 -0.59
CA LYS A 388 12.44 2.19 -0.52
C LYS A 388 11.98 0.95 -1.28
N ASN A 389 12.95 0.21 -1.81
CA ASN A 389 12.72 -0.97 -2.62
C ASN A 389 12.06 -2.12 -1.85
N LYS A 390 11.65 -3.16 -2.59
CA LYS A 390 11.02 -4.36 -2.06
C LYS A 390 11.84 -5.02 -0.95
N ALA A 391 13.15 -5.14 -1.12
CA ALA A 391 14.02 -5.81 -0.15
C ALA A 391 13.98 -5.10 1.22
N TYR A 392 14.02 -3.76 1.21
CA TYR A 392 13.88 -2.97 2.42
C TYR A 392 12.47 -3.10 3.01
N ALA A 393 11.42 -3.02 2.19
CA ALA A 393 10.04 -3.19 2.63
C ALA A 393 9.81 -4.54 3.33
N LEU A 394 10.34 -5.64 2.79
CA LEU A 394 10.23 -6.96 3.40
C LEU A 394 10.94 -7.04 4.77
N LYS A 395 12.04 -6.30 4.96
CA LYS A 395 12.68 -6.17 6.27
C LYS A 395 11.75 -5.50 7.29
N ILE A 396 11.10 -4.40 6.91
CA ILE A 396 10.16 -3.68 7.78
C ILE A 396 8.93 -4.54 8.12
N VAL A 397 8.36 -5.23 7.13
CA VAL A 397 7.24 -6.16 7.37
C VAL A 397 7.64 -7.31 8.31
N THR A 398 8.87 -7.81 8.19
CA THR A 398 9.39 -8.84 9.10
C THR A 398 9.57 -8.29 10.52
N GLU A 399 10.13 -7.09 10.66
CA GLU A 399 10.35 -6.44 11.96
C GLU A 399 9.03 -6.16 12.70
N THR A 400 8.02 -5.66 12.00
CA THR A 400 6.67 -5.42 12.57
C THR A 400 5.93 -6.73 12.87
N HIS A 401 6.18 -7.81 12.13
CA HIS A 401 5.69 -9.15 12.47
C HIS A 401 6.33 -9.67 13.77
N GLU A 402 7.65 -9.52 13.92
CA GLU A 402 8.36 -9.92 15.15
C GLU A 402 7.88 -9.10 16.38
N GLN A 403 7.54 -7.83 16.18
CA GLN A 403 6.93 -6.98 17.21
C GLN A 403 5.52 -7.49 17.60
N TRP A 404 4.69 -7.86 16.61
CA TRP A 404 3.40 -8.51 16.87
C TRP A 404 3.56 -9.85 17.58
N GLU A 405 4.56 -10.67 17.23
CA GLU A 405 4.83 -11.93 17.92
C GLU A 405 5.15 -11.68 19.41
N LYS A 406 5.93 -10.64 19.73
CA LYS A 406 6.20 -10.24 21.13
C LYS A 406 4.94 -9.81 21.86
N LEU A 407 4.08 -9.02 21.22
CA LEU A 407 2.76 -8.62 21.74
C LEU A 407 1.91 -9.85 22.08
N MET A 408 1.77 -10.77 21.13
CA MET A 408 0.94 -11.96 21.31
C MET A 408 1.50 -12.95 22.34
N ASN A 409 2.79 -12.86 22.65
CA ASN A 409 3.47 -13.68 23.67
C ASN A 409 3.60 -12.99 25.04
N LYS A 410 2.92 -11.85 25.29
CA LYS A 410 3.01 -11.09 26.55
C LYS A 410 4.43 -10.60 26.88
N MET A 411 5.27 -10.40 25.87
CA MET A 411 6.63 -9.88 26.04
C MET A 411 6.67 -8.35 26.05
N THR A 412 5.60 -7.71 25.58
CA THR A 412 5.38 -6.26 25.60
C THR A 412 4.03 -5.95 26.24
N ASP A 413 3.86 -4.73 26.75
CA ASP A 413 2.55 -4.25 27.17
C ASP A 413 1.64 -4.13 25.94
N ALA A 414 0.39 -4.55 26.06
CA ALA A 414 -0.58 -4.46 24.99
C ALA A 414 -1.13 -3.03 24.83
N GLU A 415 -0.88 -2.11 25.77
CA GLU A 415 -1.27 -0.70 25.69
C GLU A 415 -2.75 -0.47 25.32
N GLY A 416 -3.64 -1.38 25.73
CA GLY A 416 -5.08 -1.33 25.43
C GLY A 416 -5.52 -2.12 24.20
N ILE A 417 -4.59 -2.74 23.46
CA ILE A 417 -4.88 -3.63 22.33
C ILE A 417 -5.54 -4.92 22.82
N ARG A 418 -6.70 -5.24 22.24
CA ARG A 418 -7.44 -6.48 22.44
C ARG A 418 -6.82 -7.59 21.62
N CYS A 419 -6.04 -8.45 22.29
CA CYS A 419 -5.29 -9.54 21.69
C CYS A 419 -6.09 -10.86 21.55
N GLU A 420 -7.38 -10.86 21.89
CA GLU A 420 -8.21 -12.06 21.80
C GLU A 420 -8.27 -12.61 20.36
N ASN A 421 -8.12 -13.93 20.25
CA ASN A 421 -8.04 -14.63 18.98
C ASN A 421 -8.57 -16.07 19.12
N THR A 422 -8.76 -16.75 18.00
CA THR A 422 -9.40 -18.09 17.97
C THR A 422 -8.56 -19.18 17.30
N SER A 423 -7.46 -18.80 16.66
CA SER A 423 -6.66 -19.69 15.83
C SER A 423 -5.15 -19.50 15.93
N VAL A 424 -4.67 -18.50 16.68
CA VAL A 424 -3.22 -18.27 16.84
C VAL A 424 -2.63 -19.35 17.74
N ALA A 425 -1.72 -20.15 17.18
CA ALA A 425 -1.10 -21.26 17.88
C ALA A 425 -0.38 -20.80 19.15
N ASN A 426 -0.64 -21.49 20.27
CA ASN A 426 -0.06 -21.23 21.59
C ASN A 426 -0.32 -19.83 22.15
N SER A 427 -1.29 -19.07 21.62
CA SER A 427 -1.58 -17.75 22.14
C SER A 427 -2.21 -17.83 23.54
N PRO A 428 -1.67 -17.09 24.54
CA PRO A 428 -2.27 -16.99 25.87
C PRO A 428 -3.56 -16.15 25.89
N TYR A 429 -3.98 -15.61 24.73
CA TYR A 429 -5.20 -14.83 24.55
C TYR A 429 -6.29 -15.59 23.77
N THR A 430 -6.08 -16.89 23.53
CA THR A 430 -7.05 -17.71 22.80
C THR A 430 -8.37 -17.78 23.57
N ILE A 431 -9.46 -17.45 22.89
CA ILE A 431 -10.82 -17.58 23.41
C ILE A 431 -11.59 -18.70 22.70
N THR A 432 -12.71 -19.12 23.28
CA THR A 432 -13.57 -20.12 22.67
C THR A 432 -14.35 -19.56 21.47
N LYS A 433 -14.78 -20.44 20.57
CA LYS A 433 -15.61 -20.06 19.41
C LYS A 433 -16.95 -19.46 19.84
N ASP A 434 -17.52 -19.95 20.94
CA ASP A 434 -18.81 -19.46 21.46
C ASP A 434 -18.66 -18.04 22.04
N GLU A 435 -17.55 -17.74 22.72
CA GLU A 435 -17.24 -16.39 23.19
C GLU A 435 -17.07 -15.43 22.00
N ALA A 436 -16.31 -15.82 20.98
CA ALA A 436 -16.13 -15.02 19.77
C ALA A 436 -17.45 -14.78 19.02
N GLN A 437 -18.32 -15.81 18.92
CA GLN A 437 -19.63 -15.70 18.31
C GLN A 437 -20.58 -14.80 19.11
N ALA A 438 -20.51 -14.83 20.44
CA ALA A 438 -21.30 -13.97 21.31
C ALA A 438 -21.00 -12.48 21.08
N VAL A 439 -19.75 -12.11 20.78
CA VAL A 439 -19.38 -10.73 20.43
C VAL A 439 -20.18 -10.22 19.23
N VAL A 440 -20.26 -11.01 18.17
CA VAL A 440 -20.99 -10.64 16.94
C VAL A 440 -22.50 -10.64 17.16
N ASN A 441 -23.01 -11.60 17.93
CA ASN A 441 -24.44 -11.72 18.21
C ASN A 441 -24.96 -10.55 19.07
N ASN A 442 -24.13 -10.03 19.98
CA ASN A 442 -24.48 -8.90 20.84
C ASN A 442 -24.31 -7.54 20.16
N ALA A 443 -23.66 -7.49 18.99
CA ALA A 443 -23.53 -6.25 18.22
C ALA A 443 -24.89 -5.87 17.59
N PRO A 444 -25.21 -4.56 17.50
CA PRO A 444 -26.47 -4.09 16.91
C PRO A 444 -26.67 -4.65 15.50
N ASP A 445 -27.92 -4.94 15.13
CA ASP A 445 -28.21 -5.41 13.77
C ASP A 445 -27.96 -4.32 12.73
N ALA A 446 -27.67 -4.76 11.50
CA ALA A 446 -27.34 -3.87 10.41
C ALA A 446 -28.55 -3.00 10.03
N GLY A 447 -28.32 -1.68 9.97
CA GLY A 447 -29.31 -0.69 9.55
C GLY A 447 -29.03 -0.12 8.15
N PRO A 448 -29.95 0.66 7.56
CA PRO A 448 -29.66 1.42 6.35
C PRO A 448 -28.60 2.50 6.63
N PRO A 449 -27.75 2.87 5.67
CA PRO A 449 -26.73 3.90 5.88
C PRO A 449 -27.32 5.23 6.36
N ALA A 450 -26.70 5.83 7.37
CA ALA A 450 -27.01 7.21 7.77
C ALA A 450 -26.57 8.20 6.67
N GLU A 451 -27.17 9.38 6.64
CA GLU A 451 -26.81 10.41 5.65
C GLU A 451 -25.35 10.85 5.78
N LEU A 452 -24.70 11.05 4.64
CA LEU A 452 -23.35 11.59 4.61
C LEU A 452 -23.36 13.09 4.93
N PRO A 453 -22.33 13.60 5.63
CA PRO A 453 -22.14 15.04 5.76
C PRO A 453 -22.04 15.72 4.39
N SER A 454 -22.66 16.90 4.25
CA SER A 454 -22.73 17.64 2.97
C SER A 454 -21.36 18.10 2.44
N ASP A 455 -20.33 18.08 3.27
CA ASP A 455 -18.96 18.51 2.95
C ASP A 455 -18.04 17.35 2.56
N VAL A 456 -18.53 16.10 2.49
CA VAL A 456 -17.72 14.94 2.07
C VAL A 456 -17.21 15.09 0.65
N ASP A 457 -18.02 15.64 -0.25
CA ASP A 457 -17.67 15.82 -1.67
C ASP A 457 -16.90 17.12 -1.95
N GLN A 458 -16.61 17.92 -0.92
CA GLN A 458 -15.93 19.21 -1.08
C GLN A 458 -14.48 19.03 -1.52
N TRP A 459 -14.07 19.79 -2.53
CA TRP A 459 -12.68 19.90 -2.96
C TRP A 459 -11.90 20.90 -2.13
N HIS A 460 -10.72 20.50 -1.67
CA HIS A 460 -9.75 21.34 -1.00
C HIS A 460 -8.53 21.56 -1.90
N TYR A 461 -8.15 22.83 -2.06
CA TYR A 461 -6.97 23.24 -2.82
C TYR A 461 -5.88 23.64 -1.82
N VAL A 462 -4.91 22.76 -1.62
CA VAL A 462 -3.76 23.02 -0.75
C VAL A 462 -2.67 23.67 -1.60
N THR A 463 -2.24 24.88 -1.22
CA THR A 463 -1.19 25.61 -1.92
C THR A 463 0.14 24.88 -1.76
N LYS A 464 0.80 24.57 -2.88
CA LYS A 464 2.09 23.88 -2.92
C LYS A 464 3.26 24.79 -2.61
#